data_AF-A0A388NV62-F1
#
_entry.id   AF-A0A388NV62-F1
#
_cell.length_a   1.000
_cell.length_b   1.000
_cell.length_c   1.000
_cell.angle_alpha   90.00
_cell.angle_beta   90.00
_cell.angle_gamma   90.00
#
_symmetry.space_group_name_H-M   'P 1'
#
loop_
_entity.id
_entity.type
_entity.pdbx_description
1 polymer ?
#
loop_
_entity_poly.entity_id
_entity_poly.type
_entity_poly.pdbx_seq_one_letter_code
_entity_poly.pdbx_strand_id
1 'polypeptide(L)'
;MEGTGTSFVLPFLVSDMSGGNPNHFITKTAAAVPAVKPYMAYFGILNLSSFKDTVSENLLFAARAESNMAKKKKLYQDATAQIQAEARLTSLWRTSYMLSYKNLGGVGELPLAAGGQRRLVTNFGIDWTGVWSTK
;
A
#
# COMPACT_ATOMS: atom_id res chain seq x y z
N MET A 1 6.63 8.82 4.04
CA MET A 1 8.04 8.55 3.70
C MET A 1 8.10 7.22 2.97
N GLU A 2 8.88 7.11 1.89
CA GLU A 2 9.04 5.88 1.12
C GLU A 2 9.50 4.73 2.03
N GLY A 3 8.91 3.54 1.88
CA GLY A 3 9.23 2.38 2.72
C GLY A 3 8.77 2.46 4.19
N THR A 4 8.03 3.50 4.58
CA THR A 4 7.51 3.67 5.95
C THR A 4 5.97 3.66 6.03
N GLY A 5 5.28 3.39 4.92
CA GLY A 5 3.81 3.40 4.83
C GLY A 5 3.21 2.00 4.80
N THR A 6 1.90 1.91 5.01
CA THR A 6 1.15 0.73 4.58
C THR A 6 1.29 0.64 3.05
N SER A 7 1.61 -0.54 2.52
CA SER A 7 1.76 -0.80 1.07
C SER A 7 0.46 -0.65 0.27
N PHE A 8 -0.47 0.18 0.73
CA PHE A 8 -1.77 0.45 0.13
C PHE A 8 -1.65 1.13 -1.24
N VAL A 9 -0.60 1.92 -1.47
CA VAL A 9 -0.42 2.60 -2.76
C VAL A 9 -0.03 1.63 -3.87
N LEU A 10 0.54 0.47 -3.52
CA LEU A 10 1.02 -0.52 -4.49
C LEU A 10 -0.05 -0.92 -5.52
N PRO A 11 -1.30 -1.25 -5.13
CA PRO A 11 -2.38 -1.52 -6.07
C PRO A 11 -2.63 -0.47 -7.16
N PHE A 12 -2.29 0.79 -6.89
CA PHE A 12 -2.54 1.90 -7.79
C PHE A 12 -1.35 2.19 -8.73
N LEU A 13 -0.22 1.50 -8.53
CA LEU A 13 1.04 1.74 -9.24
C LEU A 13 1.52 0.52 -10.05
N VAL A 14 0.75 -0.57 -10.04
CA VAL A 14 1.11 -1.81 -10.72
C VAL A 14 0.01 -2.17 -11.72
N SER A 15 0.41 -2.71 -12.87
CA SER A 15 -0.52 -3.21 -13.88
C SER A 15 -1.09 -4.59 -13.55
N ASP A 16 -0.48 -5.28 -12.57
CA ASP A 16 -0.90 -6.59 -12.09
C ASP A 16 -0.88 -6.69 -10.54
N MET A 17 -2.05 -6.99 -9.98
CA MET A 17 -2.25 -7.19 -8.55
C MET A 17 -1.74 -8.54 -8.03
N SER A 18 -1.40 -9.48 -8.91
CA SER A 18 -0.84 -10.78 -8.53
C SER A 18 0.57 -10.66 -7.94
N GLY A 19 1.23 -9.54 -8.21
CA GLY A 19 2.60 -9.29 -7.79
C GLY A 19 3.65 -10.10 -8.54
N GLY A 20 3.36 -10.47 -9.80
CA GLY A 20 4.19 -11.39 -10.57
C GLY A 20 4.29 -12.79 -9.96
N ASN A 21 3.47 -13.11 -8.95
CA ASN A 21 3.51 -14.39 -8.26
C ASN A 21 2.68 -15.41 -9.05
N PRO A 22 3.31 -16.43 -9.67
CA PRO A 22 2.59 -17.44 -10.44
C PRO A 22 1.66 -18.29 -9.55
N ASN A 23 1.91 -18.30 -8.24
CA ASN A 23 1.11 -19.00 -7.26
C ASN A 23 0.03 -18.13 -6.60
N HIS A 24 -0.10 -16.87 -6.99
CA HIS A 24 -1.16 -16.01 -6.47
C HIS A 24 -2.53 -16.60 -6.80
N PHE A 25 -3.51 -16.45 -5.89
CA PHE A 25 -4.84 -17.01 -6.10
C PHE A 25 -5.45 -16.53 -7.42
N ILE A 26 -5.23 -15.27 -7.78
CA ILE A 26 -5.68 -14.68 -9.06
C ILE A 26 -5.12 -15.47 -10.25
N THR A 27 -3.82 -15.76 -10.27
CA THR A 27 -3.13 -16.49 -11.34
C THR A 27 -3.56 -17.96 -11.39
N LYS A 28 -3.70 -18.62 -10.22
CA LYS A 28 -4.13 -20.02 -10.12
C LYS A 28 -5.61 -20.19 -10.50
N THR A 29 -6.48 -19.31 -10.04
CA THR A 29 -7.90 -19.35 -10.36
C THR A 29 -8.13 -19.05 -11.85
N ALA A 30 -7.36 -18.15 -12.46
CA ALA A 30 -7.39 -17.91 -13.92
C ALA A 30 -6.96 -19.13 -14.74
N ALA A 31 -5.94 -19.86 -14.26
CA ALA A 31 -5.48 -21.09 -14.91
C ALA A 31 -6.49 -22.25 -14.78
N ALA A 32 -7.17 -22.35 -13.64
CA ALA A 32 -8.14 -23.41 -13.35
C ALA A 32 -9.52 -23.16 -13.98
N VAL A 33 -9.93 -21.90 -14.14
CA VAL A 33 -11.26 -21.53 -14.64
C VAL A 33 -11.11 -20.46 -15.73
N PRO A 34 -11.06 -20.84 -17.02
CA PRO A 34 -10.85 -19.90 -18.12
C PRO A 34 -11.92 -18.80 -18.22
N ALA A 35 -13.13 -19.06 -17.74
CA ALA A 35 -14.25 -18.11 -17.71
C ALA A 35 -14.01 -16.90 -16.79
N VAL A 36 -13.10 -16.99 -15.80
CA VAL A 36 -12.74 -15.84 -14.96
C VAL A 36 -11.65 -14.95 -15.55
N LYS A 37 -11.03 -15.36 -16.67
CA LYS A 37 -9.97 -14.60 -17.36
C LYS A 37 -10.39 -13.19 -17.79
N PRO A 38 -11.61 -12.92 -18.30
CA PRO A 38 -12.07 -11.56 -18.58
C PRO A 38 -12.17 -10.70 -17.32
N TYR A 39 -12.50 -11.32 -16.18
CA TYR A 39 -12.59 -10.60 -14.92
C TYR A 39 -11.21 -10.22 -14.37
N MET A 40 -10.14 -10.77 -14.95
CA MET A 40 -8.78 -10.36 -14.61
C MET A 40 -8.49 -8.92 -15.00
N ALA A 41 -9.19 -8.39 -16.01
CA ALA A 41 -9.13 -6.98 -16.37
C ALA A 41 -9.56 -6.05 -15.21
N TYR A 42 -10.43 -6.53 -14.30
CA TYR A 42 -10.84 -5.75 -13.13
C TYR A 42 -9.76 -5.66 -12.04
N PHE A 43 -8.72 -6.50 -12.08
CA PHE A 43 -7.63 -6.41 -11.11
C PHE A 43 -6.65 -5.27 -11.42
N GLY A 44 -6.58 -4.80 -12.66
CA GLY A 44 -5.82 -3.59 -13.02
C GLY A 44 -6.57 -2.28 -12.74
N ILE A 45 -7.84 -2.32 -12.33
CA ILE A 45 -8.71 -1.12 -12.21
C ILE A 45 -8.22 -0.13 -11.15
N LEU A 46 -7.49 -0.61 -10.15
CA LEU A 46 -6.93 0.28 -9.14
C LEU A 46 -5.82 1.17 -9.71
N ASN A 47 -5.12 0.74 -10.76
CA ASN A 47 -4.22 1.60 -11.52
C ASN A 47 -5.03 2.47 -12.49
N LEU A 48 -5.54 3.61 -11.98
CA LEU A 48 -6.41 4.53 -12.73
C LEU A 48 -5.74 5.10 -13.99
N SER A 49 -4.42 5.30 -13.99
CA SER A 49 -3.68 5.75 -15.18
C SER A 49 -3.36 4.62 -16.16
N SER A 50 -3.66 3.36 -15.81
CA SER A 50 -3.52 2.17 -16.66
C SER A 50 -2.12 2.01 -17.30
N PHE A 51 -1.09 2.63 -16.71
CA PHE A 51 0.26 2.53 -17.23
C PHE A 51 0.84 1.15 -16.94
N LYS A 52 1.78 0.73 -17.79
CA LYS A 52 2.57 -0.49 -17.59
C LYS A 52 4.03 -0.10 -17.53
N ASP A 53 4.65 -0.25 -16.37
CA ASP A 53 6.07 0.02 -16.14
C ASP A 53 6.69 -1.16 -15.42
N THR A 54 7.30 -2.06 -16.20
CA THR A 54 7.91 -3.28 -15.67
C THR A 54 9.12 -2.98 -14.77
N VAL A 55 9.79 -1.84 -14.95
CA VAL A 55 10.94 -1.43 -14.13
C VAL A 55 10.44 -1.04 -12.74
N SER A 56 9.46 -0.12 -12.68
CA SER A 56 8.85 0.28 -11.41
C SER A 56 8.20 -0.89 -10.69
N GLU A 57 7.48 -1.76 -11.41
CA GLU A 57 6.84 -2.94 -10.83
C GLU A 57 7.85 -3.89 -10.18
N ASN A 58 8.94 -4.22 -10.87
CA ASN A 58 9.98 -5.08 -10.33
C ASN A 58 10.61 -4.49 -9.07
N LEU A 59 10.89 -3.18 -9.05
CA LEU A 59 11.41 -2.47 -7.89
C LEU A 59 10.42 -2.51 -6.71
N LEU A 60 9.13 -2.27 -6.98
CA LEU A 60 8.08 -2.28 -5.98
C LEU A 60 7.86 -3.68 -5.37
N PHE A 61 7.88 -4.74 -6.18
CA PHE A 61 7.76 -6.12 -5.69
C PHE A 61 9.02 -6.58 -4.94
N ALA A 62 10.21 -6.22 -5.42
CA ALA A 62 11.45 -6.46 -4.69
C ALA A 62 11.44 -5.75 -3.32
N ALA A 63 10.98 -4.49 -3.27
CA ALA A 63 10.86 -3.75 -2.02
C ALA A 63 9.91 -4.42 -1.03
N ARG A 64 8.83 -5.05 -1.52
CA ARG A 64 7.86 -5.77 -0.67
C ARG A 64 8.44 -7.07 -0.11
N ALA A 65 9.23 -7.80 -0.91
CA ALA A 65 9.87 -9.04 -0.51
C ALA A 65 11.09 -8.85 0.40
N GLU A 66 11.72 -7.66 0.36
CA GLU A 66 12.91 -7.36 1.14
C GLU A 66 12.61 -7.26 2.66
N SER A 67 13.43 -7.91 3.48
CA SER A 67 13.31 -7.90 4.94
C SER A 67 14.20 -6.82 5.58
N ASN A 68 15.32 -6.49 4.93
CA ASN A 68 16.22 -5.44 5.38
C ASN A 68 15.61 -4.04 5.14
N MET A 69 15.38 -3.30 6.22
CA MET A 69 14.70 -2.01 6.15
C MET A 69 15.45 -0.94 5.33
N ALA A 70 16.79 -0.93 5.35
CA ALA A 70 17.58 0.02 4.58
C ALA A 70 17.49 -0.28 3.07
N LYS A 71 17.62 -1.56 2.69
CA LYS A 71 17.47 -2.00 1.30
C LYS A 71 16.05 -1.76 0.78
N LYS A 72 15.03 -2.11 1.59
CA LYS A 72 13.62 -1.84 1.28
C LYS A 72 13.37 -0.37 0.99
N LYS A 73 13.89 0.53 1.83
CA LYS A 73 13.76 1.98 1.63
C LYS A 73 14.38 2.41 0.30
N LYS A 74 15.59 1.92 0.00
CA LYS A 74 16.28 2.24 -1.26
C LYS A 74 15.50 1.75 -2.49
N LEU A 75 14.96 0.54 -2.46
CA LEU A 75 14.12 0.02 -3.55
C LEU A 75 12.86 0.86 -3.79
N TYR A 76 12.19 1.33 -2.72
CA TYR A 76 11.05 2.25 -2.88
C TYR A 76 11.46 3.63 -3.42
N GLN A 77 12.64 4.12 -3.06
CA GLN A 77 13.20 5.37 -3.62
C GLN A 77 13.47 5.24 -5.12
N ASP A 78 14.07 4.12 -5.53
CA ASP A 78 14.38 3.86 -6.94
C ASP A 78 13.08 3.71 -7.76
N ALA A 79 12.07 3.01 -7.22
CA ALA A 79 10.75 2.93 -7.85
C ALA A 79 10.11 4.32 -8.02
N THR A 80 10.20 5.17 -7.00
CA THR A 80 9.62 6.52 -7.02
C THR A 80 10.32 7.40 -8.05
N ALA A 81 11.66 7.34 -8.12
CA ALA A 81 12.44 8.08 -9.12
C ALA A 81 12.06 7.68 -10.55
N GLN A 82 11.89 6.38 -10.82
CA GLN A 82 11.45 5.89 -12.14
C GLN A 82 10.06 6.41 -12.51
N ILE A 83 9.08 6.29 -11.60
CA ILE A 83 7.70 6.76 -11.81
C ILE A 83 7.67 8.27 -12.13
N GLN A 84 8.49 9.04 -11.43
CA GLN A 84 8.60 10.48 -11.63
C GLN A 84 9.31 10.84 -12.94
N ALA A 85 10.41 10.17 -13.28
CA ALA A 85 11.15 10.40 -14.52
C ALA A 85 10.28 10.13 -15.76
N GLU A 86 9.43 9.11 -15.68
CA GLU A 86 8.51 8.71 -16.74
C GLU A 86 7.16 9.44 -16.69
N ALA A 87 6.98 10.38 -15.74
CA ALA A 87 5.74 11.14 -15.54
C ALA A 87 4.46 10.27 -15.45
N ARG A 88 4.56 9.05 -14.90
CA ARG A 88 3.43 8.10 -14.81
C ARG A 88 2.40 8.49 -13.77
N LEU A 89 2.85 9.17 -12.72
CA LEU A 89 2.03 9.66 -11.63
C LEU A 89 2.65 10.94 -11.05
N THR A 90 1.84 11.96 -10.85
CA THR A 90 2.24 13.15 -10.08
C THR A 90 1.38 13.27 -8.83
N SER A 91 2.00 13.70 -7.73
CA SER A 91 1.28 14.05 -6.51
C SER A 91 1.16 15.56 -6.43
N LEU A 92 -0.08 16.06 -6.39
CA LEU A 92 -0.33 17.50 -6.27
C LEU A 92 -0.24 17.97 -4.81
N TRP A 93 -0.68 17.14 -3.86
CA TRP A 93 -0.77 17.51 -2.45
C TRP A 93 -0.48 16.32 -1.55
N ARG A 94 0.10 16.59 -0.38
CA ARG A 94 0.15 15.64 0.72
C ARG A 94 -0.96 15.97 1.72
N THR A 95 -1.90 15.05 1.90
CA THR A 95 -2.89 15.14 2.97
C THR A 95 -2.22 14.81 4.31
N SER A 96 -2.31 15.73 5.26
CA SER A 96 -1.97 15.50 6.67
C SER A 96 -3.25 15.54 7.48
N TYR A 97 -3.46 14.53 8.32
CA TYR A 97 -4.60 14.50 9.22
C TYR A 97 -4.22 15.15 10.55
N MET A 98 -5.04 16.08 11.01
CA MET A 98 -4.98 16.60 12.36
C MET A 98 -6.29 16.21 13.05
N LEU A 99 -6.17 15.60 14.23
CA LEU A 99 -7.31 15.14 14.99
C LEU A 99 -7.38 15.89 16.31
N SER A 100 -8.58 16.33 16.66
CA SER A 100 -8.87 17.00 17.91
C SER A 100 -10.04 16.30 18.56
N TYR A 101 -9.95 16.08 19.86
CA TYR A 101 -10.93 15.33 20.63
C TYR A 101 -11.29 16.09 21.89
N LYS A 102 -12.54 15.93 22.34
CA LYS A 102 -13.03 16.48 23.60
C LYS A 102 -13.51 15.33 24.46
N ASN A 103 -13.09 15.31 25.72
CA ASN A 103 -13.46 14.33 26.73
C ASN A 103 -13.17 12.87 26.31
N LEU A 104 -12.10 12.63 25.54
CA LEU A 104 -11.65 11.30 25.12
C LEU A 104 -10.20 11.07 25.56
N GLY A 105 -9.93 9.85 26.05
CA GLY A 105 -8.61 9.35 26.41
C GLY A 105 -8.28 8.05 25.67
N GLY A 106 -7.01 7.64 25.69
CA GLY A 106 -6.56 6.39 25.08
C GLY A 106 -6.37 6.41 23.56
N VAL A 107 -6.58 7.56 22.92
CA VAL A 107 -6.56 7.69 21.46
C VAL A 107 -5.15 7.48 20.92
N GLY A 108 -4.92 6.34 20.25
CA GLY A 108 -3.64 5.99 19.65
C GLY A 108 -2.59 5.47 20.64
N GLU A 109 -2.99 5.15 21.87
CA GLU A 109 -2.07 4.72 22.94
C GLU A 109 -1.98 3.20 23.10
N LEU A 110 -2.85 2.45 22.42
CA LEU A 110 -2.90 0.99 22.51
C LEU A 110 -1.69 0.35 21.81
N PRO A 111 -0.80 -0.35 22.55
CA PRO A 111 0.34 -1.00 21.96
C PRO A 111 -0.05 -2.20 21.08
N LEU A 112 0.82 -2.53 20.13
CA LEU A 112 0.75 -3.77 19.37
C LEU A 112 1.38 -4.91 20.17
N ALA A 113 0.80 -6.12 20.06
CA ALA A 113 1.34 -7.32 20.70
C ALA A 113 2.79 -7.64 20.26
N ALA A 114 3.15 -7.25 19.04
CA ALA A 114 4.50 -7.39 18.50
C ALA A 114 5.46 -6.24 18.89
N GLY A 115 5.04 -5.34 19.77
CA GLY A 115 5.79 -4.14 20.18
C GLY A 115 5.48 -2.90 19.33
N GLY A 116 5.64 -1.73 19.95
CA GLY A 116 5.32 -0.43 19.34
C GLY A 116 3.86 -0.02 19.46
N GLN A 117 3.52 1.14 18.91
CA GLN A 117 2.17 1.73 18.95
C GLN A 117 1.41 1.48 17.65
N ARG A 118 0.08 1.40 17.74
CA ARG A 118 -0.79 1.38 16.56
C ARG A 118 -0.72 2.72 15.82
N ARG A 119 -0.98 2.71 14.50
CA ARG A 119 -1.13 3.96 13.75
C ARG A 119 -2.49 4.56 14.04
N LEU A 120 -2.51 5.70 14.69
CA LEU A 120 -3.74 6.43 15.01
C LEU A 120 -4.59 6.71 13.76
N VAL A 121 -3.96 7.16 12.67
CA VAL A 121 -4.63 7.39 11.39
C VAL A 121 -4.05 6.44 10.36
N THR A 122 -4.95 5.70 9.72
CA THR A 122 -4.65 4.87 8.57
C THR A 122 -5.51 5.33 7.39
N ASN A 123 -5.19 4.83 6.20
CA ASN A 123 -6.03 5.11 5.02
C ASN A 123 -7.46 4.52 5.15
N PHE A 124 -7.72 3.67 6.15
CA PHE A 124 -9.03 3.08 6.43
C PHE A 124 -9.81 3.84 7.52
N GLY A 125 -9.24 4.92 8.06
CA GLY A 125 -9.86 5.74 9.10
C GLY A 125 -9.01 5.87 10.36
N ILE A 126 -9.67 6.26 11.44
CA ILE A 126 -9.09 6.51 12.76
C ILE A 126 -9.17 5.22 13.59
N ASP A 127 -8.08 4.84 14.24
CA ASP A 127 -8.07 3.74 15.19
C ASP A 127 -8.71 4.19 16.52
N TRP A 128 -9.90 3.66 16.78
CA TRP A 128 -10.65 3.90 18.02
C TRP A 128 -10.45 2.80 19.06
N THR A 129 -9.55 1.84 18.82
CA THR A 129 -9.32 0.73 19.74
C THR A 129 -8.71 1.24 21.04
N GLY A 130 -9.31 0.89 22.18
CA GLY A 130 -8.83 1.30 23.50
C GLY A 130 -9.16 2.75 23.86
N VAL A 131 -10.08 3.40 23.14
CA VAL A 131 -10.54 4.75 23.47
C VAL A 131 -11.63 4.71 24.54
N TRP A 132 -11.57 5.63 25.50
CA TRP A 132 -12.59 5.81 26.54
C TRP A 132 -12.98 7.27 26.72
N SER A 133 -14.16 7.51 27.29
CA SER A 133 -14.58 8.86 27.71
C SER A 133 -13.92 9.24 29.03
N THR A 134 -13.39 10.46 29.12
CA THR A 134 -12.74 10.97 30.34
C THR A 134 -13.70 11.67 31.31
N LYS A 135 -15.01 11.66 31.00
CA LYS A 135 -16.06 12.54 31.55
C LYS A 135 -15.94 13.98 31.03
#